data_AF-A0A672UV84-F1
#
_entry.id   AF-A0A672UV84-F1
#
_cell.length_a   1.000
_cell.length_b   1.000
_cell.length_c   1.000
_cell.angle_alpha   90.00
_cell.angle_beta   90.00
_cell.angle_gamma   90.00
#
_symmetry.space_group_name_H-M   'P 1'
#
loop_
_entity.id
_entity.type
_entity.pdbx_description
1 polymer ?
#
loop_
_entity_poly.entity_id
_entity_poly.type
_entity_poly.pdbx_seq_one_letter_code
_entity_poly.pdbx_strand_id
1 'polypeptide(L)'
;MVLLVSVLFGIQALCSWAASPPAREAQAALLSLTCDDTAAEKAADLALCQINADRKEAYILSLYRILSVQEHPQEITGSVFYLILDVKNCMARFDHTTSFQQEKGPKHK
;
A
#
# COMPACT_ATOMS: atom_id res chain seq x y z
N MET A 1 51.29 24.09 8.54
CA MET A 1 50.05 24.17 9.34
C MET A 1 49.02 25.10 8.72
N VAL A 2 49.35 26.35 8.39
CA VAL A 2 48.41 27.35 7.83
C VAL A 2 47.73 26.89 6.52
N LEU A 3 48.48 26.32 5.58
CA LEU A 3 47.93 25.79 4.32
C LEU A 3 46.91 24.66 4.53
N LEU A 4 47.17 23.79 5.50
CA LEU A 4 46.29 22.66 5.81
C LEU A 4 44.95 23.14 6.38
N VAL A 5 44.99 24.17 7.23
CA VAL A 5 43.81 24.81 7.82
C VAL A 5 42.98 25.52 6.76
N SER A 6 43.59 26.25 5.82
CA SER A 6 42.87 26.89 4.72
C SER A 6 42.18 25.89 3.79
N VAL A 7 42.81 24.75 3.50
CA VAL A 7 42.21 23.70 2.65
C VAL A 7 41.02 23.05 3.35
N LEU A 8 41.14 22.73 4.64
CA LEU A 8 40.03 22.16 5.43
C LEU A 8 38.81 23.09 5.48
N PHE A 9 39.04 24.40 5.67
CA PHE A 9 37.97 25.39 5.71
C PHE A 9 37.30 25.59 4.34
N GLY A 10 38.09 25.58 3.25
CA GLY A 10 37.58 25.65 1.89
C GLY A 10 36.70 24.46 1.50
N ILE A 11 37.07 23.25 1.92
CA ILE A 11 36.27 22.03 1.69
C ILE A 11 34.95 22.11 2.47
N GLN A 12 34.98 22.50 3.75
CA GLN A 12 33.74 22.64 4.54
C GLN A 12 32.79 23.69 3.96
N ALA A 13 33.30 24.83 3.49
CA ALA A 13 32.49 25.86 2.86
C ALA A 13 31.87 25.38 1.54
N LEU A 14 32.63 24.64 0.72
CA LEU A 14 32.13 24.06 -0.55
C LEU A 14 31.10 22.95 -0.31
N CYS A 15 31.32 22.10 0.69
CA CYS A 15 30.39 21.03 1.09
C CYS A 15 29.10 21.58 1.74
N SER A 16 29.15 22.79 2.32
CA SER A 16 27.98 23.43 2.95
C SER A 16 27.03 24.06 1.92
N TRP A 17 27.51 24.36 0.70
CA TRP A 17 26.65 24.80 -0.41
C TRP A 17 25.93 23.62 -1.09
N ALA A 18 26.47 22.41 -0.98
CA ALA A 18 25.74 21.17 -1.27
C ALA A 18 24.72 20.89 -0.15
N ALA A 19 23.92 21.88 0.21
CA ALA A 19 22.64 21.62 0.82
C ALA A 19 21.84 20.85 -0.24
N SER A 20 21.73 19.54 -0.05
CA SER A 20 20.64 18.80 -0.66
C SER A 20 19.39 19.63 -0.42
N PRO A 21 18.58 19.95 -1.44
CA PRO A 21 17.23 20.44 -1.21
C PRO A 21 16.66 19.57 -0.10
N PRO A 22 16.03 20.14 0.96
CA PRO A 22 15.39 19.31 1.97
C PRO A 22 14.62 18.30 1.17
N ALA A 23 14.94 17.01 1.35
CA ALA A 23 14.42 15.98 0.48
C ALA A 23 12.94 16.29 0.39
N ARG A 24 12.52 16.79 -0.77
CA ARG A 24 11.13 16.73 -1.12
C ARG A 24 10.98 15.24 -1.34
N GLU A 25 10.88 14.49 -0.23
CA GLU A 25 9.60 13.91 0.11
C GLU A 25 8.58 14.98 -0.31
N ALA A 26 8.27 15.02 -1.60
CA ALA A 26 6.89 15.07 -2.00
C ALA A 26 6.31 13.99 -1.10
N GLN A 27 5.82 14.41 0.07
CA GLN A 27 4.94 13.64 0.89
C GLN A 27 3.83 13.37 -0.10
N ALA A 28 3.95 12.25 -0.82
CA ALA A 28 3.02 11.93 -1.88
C ALA A 28 1.70 11.88 -1.14
N ALA A 29 0.89 12.90 -1.41
CA ALA A 29 -0.23 13.23 -0.55
C ALA A 29 -1.09 11.98 -0.48
N LEU A 30 -1.38 11.52 0.73
CA LEU A 30 -2.27 10.38 0.90
C LEU A 30 -3.61 10.79 0.32
N LEU A 31 -3.99 10.13 -0.77
CA LEU A 31 -5.25 10.35 -1.42
C LEU A 31 -6.29 9.52 -0.68
N SER A 32 -7.24 10.20 -0.04
CA SER A 32 -8.43 9.54 0.47
C SER A 32 -9.28 9.14 -0.73
N LEU A 33 -9.44 7.84 -0.95
CA LEU A 33 -10.26 7.32 -2.02
C LEU A 33 -11.68 7.04 -1.50
N THR A 34 -12.69 7.17 -2.35
CA THR A 34 -14.05 6.77 -1.97
C THR A 34 -14.14 5.25 -1.90
N CYS A 35 -14.92 4.70 -0.97
CA CYS A 35 -15.05 3.25 -0.82
C CYS A 35 -15.67 2.58 -2.07
N ASP A 36 -16.44 3.32 -2.87
CA ASP A 36 -17.04 2.86 -4.13
C ASP A 36 -16.10 3.01 -5.34
N ASP A 37 -14.86 3.45 -5.12
CA ASP A 37 -13.88 3.55 -6.19
C ASP A 37 -13.47 2.15 -6.68
N THR A 38 -13.37 1.98 -8.00
CA THR A 38 -13.02 0.67 -8.58
C THR A 38 -11.60 0.23 -8.18
N ALA A 39 -10.66 1.15 -7.99
CA ALA A 39 -9.33 0.84 -7.49
C ALA A 39 -9.36 0.41 -6.01
N ALA A 40 -10.22 1.02 -5.18
CA ALA A 40 -10.47 0.58 -3.81
C ALA A 40 -11.00 -0.85 -3.75
N GLU A 41 -12.01 -1.19 -4.55
CA GLU A 41 -12.56 -2.55 -4.63
C GLU A 41 -11.49 -3.55 -5.09
N LYS A 42 -10.70 -3.21 -6.11
CA LYS A 42 -9.65 -4.09 -6.63
C LYS A 42 -8.53 -4.31 -5.63
N ALA A 43 -8.13 -3.27 -4.90
CA ALA A 43 -7.13 -3.39 -3.85
C ALA A 43 -7.65 -4.26 -2.69
N ALA A 44 -8.92 -4.11 -2.30
CA ALA A 44 -9.54 -4.94 -1.26
C ALA A 44 -9.66 -6.41 -1.68
N ASP A 45 -10.08 -6.70 -2.91
CA ASP A 45 -10.12 -8.05 -3.48
C ASP A 45 -8.73 -8.69 -3.47
N LEU A 46 -7.71 -7.98 -3.95
CA LEU A 46 -6.34 -8.48 -4.00
C LEU A 46 -5.78 -8.76 -2.60
N ALA A 47 -6.03 -7.85 -1.64
CA ALA A 47 -5.62 -8.02 -0.26
C ALA A 47 -6.26 -9.26 0.37
N LEU A 48 -7.58 -9.45 0.20
CA LEU A 48 -8.29 -10.61 0.74
C LEU A 48 -7.86 -11.93 0.10
N CYS A 49 -7.62 -11.94 -1.22
CA CYS A 49 -7.09 -13.12 -1.90
C CYS A 49 -5.73 -13.55 -1.32
N GLN A 50 -4.82 -12.60 -1.09
CA GLN A 50 -3.52 -12.90 -0.50
C GLN A 50 -3.63 -13.35 0.96
N ILE A 51 -4.46 -12.68 1.77
CA ILE A 51 -4.70 -13.07 3.16
C ILE A 51 -5.26 -14.49 3.25
N ASN A 52 -6.25 -14.83 2.42
CA ASN A 52 -6.84 -16.16 2.42
C ASN A 52 -5.89 -17.23 1.87
N ALA A 53 -4.96 -16.88 0.96
CA ALA A 53 -3.95 -17.80 0.46
C ALA A 53 -2.85 -18.10 1.51
N ASP A 54 -2.51 -17.12 2.36
CA ASP A 54 -1.50 -17.28 3.40
C ASP A 54 -2.04 -18.01 4.64
N ARG A 55 -3.32 -17.79 4.98
CA ARG A 55 -3.95 -18.40 6.15
C ARG A 55 -4.23 -19.89 5.94
N LYS A 56 -3.92 -20.69 6.96
CA LYS A 56 -4.22 -22.14 7.01
C LYS A 56 -5.47 -22.42 7.83
N GLU A 57 -6.55 -21.69 7.55
CA GLU A 57 -7.80 -21.80 8.29
C GLU A 57 -8.85 -22.54 7.47
N ALA A 58 -9.75 -23.26 8.15
CA ALA A 58 -10.82 -24.03 7.52
C ALA A 58 -11.98 -23.16 7.01
N TYR A 59 -11.75 -21.85 6.84
CA TYR A 59 -12.74 -20.91 6.38
C TYR A 59 -12.11 -19.76 5.60
N ILE A 60 -12.93 -19.10 4.78
CA ILE A 60 -12.49 -18.04 3.88
C ILE A 60 -13.05 -16.71 4.39
N LEU A 61 -12.20 -15.67 4.43
CA LEU A 61 -12.69 -14.32 4.65
C LEU A 61 -13.34 -13.79 3.39
N SER A 62 -14.55 -13.26 3.56
CA SER A 62 -15.25 -12.50 2.54
C SER A 62 -15.32 -11.04 2.96
N LEU A 63 -15.20 -10.13 1.98
CA LEU A 63 -15.37 -8.69 2.21
C LEU A 63 -16.80 -8.42 2.68
N TYR A 64 -16.94 -7.70 3.79
CA TYR A 64 -18.24 -7.17 4.22
C TYR A 64 -18.41 -5.71 3.79
N ARG A 65 -17.46 -4.85 4.14
CA ARG A 65 -17.41 -3.44 3.70
C ARG A 65 -16.00 -2.88 3.78
N ILE A 66 -15.73 -1.86 2.98
CA ILE A 66 -14.50 -1.07 3.04
C ILE A 66 -14.76 0.13 3.95
N LEU A 67 -14.01 0.24 5.05
CA LEU A 67 -14.17 1.33 6.03
C LEU A 67 -13.34 2.55 5.65
N SER A 68 -12.14 2.34 5.12
CA SER A 68 -11.24 3.42 4.72
C SER A 68 -10.23 2.93 3.69
N VAL A 69 -9.91 3.80 2.74
CA VAL A 69 -8.89 3.59 1.73
C VAL A 69 -8.03 4.84 1.63
N GLN A 70 -6.72 4.65 1.79
CA GLN A 70 -5.75 5.68 1.48
C GLN A 70 -4.80 5.14 0.42
N GLU A 71 -4.70 5.87 -0.68
CA GLU A 71 -3.72 5.61 -1.73
C GLU A 71 -2.50 6.50 -1.53
N HIS A 72 -1.32 5.91 -1.64
CA HIS A 72 -0.05 6.60 -1.65
C HIS A 72 0.63 6.35 -3.01
N PRO A 73 0.48 7.29 -3.97
CA PRO A 73 1.13 7.16 -5.27
C PRO A 73 2.65 7.25 -5.13
N GLN A 74 3.36 6.27 -5.66
CA GLN A 74 4.82 6.26 -5.79
C GLN A 74 5.18 6.46 -7.27
N GLU A 75 5.91 7.53 -7.58
CA GLU A 75 6.15 7.95 -8.97
C GLU A 75 6.74 6.86 -9.89
N ILE A 76 7.54 5.94 -9.35
CA ILE A 76 8.27 4.94 -10.14
C ILE A 76 7.71 3.53 -9.95
N THR A 77 7.12 3.24 -8.79
CA THR A 77 6.81 1.87 -8.34
C THR A 77 5.31 1.56 -8.38
N GLY A 78 4.46 2.54 -8.69
CA GLY A 78 3.00 2.38 -8.69
C GLY A 78 2.39 2.93 -7.40
N SER A 79 1.31 2.36 -6.89
CA SER A 79 0.62 2.90 -5.70
C SER A 79 0.62 1.90 -4.54
N VAL A 80 0.75 2.42 -3.32
CA VAL A 80 0.54 1.66 -2.08
C VAL A 80 -0.84 1.99 -1.54
N PHE A 81 -1.64 0.96 -1.23
CA PHE A 81 -2.98 1.12 -0.66
C PHE A 81 -2.99 0.71 0.81
N TYR A 82 -3.44 1.62 1.68
CA TYR A 82 -3.73 1.33 3.07
C TYR A 82 -5.23 1.14 3.23
N LEU A 83 -5.64 -0.07 3.61
CA LEU A 83 -7.03 -0.50 3.63
C LEU A 83 -7.46 -0.86 5.05
N ILE A 84 -8.62 -0.36 5.47
CA ILE A 84 -9.34 -0.86 6.65
C ILE A 84 -10.58 -1.58 6.13
N LEU A 85 -10.60 -2.90 6.28
CA LEU A 85 -11.66 -3.76 5.76
C LEU A 85 -12.40 -4.41 6.92
N ASP A 86 -13.73 -4.36 6.87
CA ASP A 86 -14.54 -5.28 7.68
C ASP A 86 -14.73 -6.57 6.89
N VAL A 87 -14.37 -7.68 7.52
CA VAL A 87 -14.39 -9.01 6.94
C VAL A 87 -15.34 -9.90 7.73
N LYS A 88 -16.00 -10.81 7.02
CA LYS A 88 -16.84 -11.83 7.62
C LYS A 88 -16.29 -13.22 7.31
N ASN A 89 -16.50 -14.14 8.25
CA ASN A 89 -16.20 -15.54 8.02
C ASN A 89 -17.30 -16.15 7.14
N CYS A 90 -16.91 -16.73 6.01
CA CYS A 90 -17.74 -17.66 5.28
C CYS A 90 -17.14 -19.07 5.40
N MET A 91 -17.93 -20.00 5.93
CA MET A 91 -17.57 -21.42 5.95
C MET A 91 -17.55 -21.90 4.50
N ALA A 92 -16.35 -22.00 3.92
CA ALA A 92 -16.19 -22.65 2.63
C ALA A 92 -16.44 -24.15 2.84
N ARG A 93 -17.43 -24.72 2.16
CA ARG A 93 -17.49 -26.17 1.99
C ARG A 93 -16.28 -26.56 1.15
N PHE A 94 -15.26 -27.11 1.79
CA PHE A 94 -14.07 -27.64 1.12
C PHE A 94 -14.45 -28.92 0.37
N ASP A 95 -14.89 -28.78 -0.88
CA ASP A 95 -14.86 -29.91 -1.82
C ASP A 95 -13.43 -30.04 -2.34
N HIS A 96 -12.91 -31.27 -2.32
CA HIS A 96 -11.50 -31.63 -2.51
C HIS A 96 -10.89 -31.33 -3.90
N THR A 97 -11.52 -30.49 -4.71
CA THR A 97 -11.06 -30.15 -6.06
C THR A 97 -10.78 -28.66 -6.15
N THR A 98 -9.50 -28.33 -6.03
CA THR A 98 -8.86 -27.08 -6.45
C THR A 98 -9.62 -26.28 -7.52
N SER A 99 -10.26 -25.18 -7.12
CA SER A 99 -10.04 -23.83 -7.67
C SER A 99 -10.82 -22.83 -6.82
N PHE A 100 -10.16 -21.76 -6.36
CA PHE A 100 -10.83 -20.62 -5.74
C PHE A 100 -11.64 -19.90 -6.82
N GLN A 101 -12.86 -20.36 -7.09
CA GLN A 101 -13.82 -19.56 -7.84
C GLN A 101 -14.32 -18.47 -6.91
N GLN A 102 -13.80 -17.26 -7.11
CA GLN A 102 -14.29 -16.04 -6.47
C GLN A 102 -15.76 -15.87 -6.90
N GLU A 103 -16.68 -16.31 -6.06
CA GLU A 103 -18.11 -16.07 -6.24
C GLU A 103 -18.31 -14.55 -6.13
N LYS A 104 -18.37 -13.88 -7.29
CA LYS A 104 -18.64 -12.45 -7.36
C LYS A 104 -19.99 -12.18 -6.70
N GLY A 105 -19.96 -11.50 -5.56
CA GLY A 105 -21.16 -11.01 -4.89
C GLY A 105 -22.01 -10.16 -5.84
N PRO A 106 -23.33 -10.11 -5.62
CA PRO A 106 -24.26 -9.41 -6.50
C PRO A 106 -23.89 -7.92 -6.55
N LYS A 107 -23.67 -7.40 -7.77
CA LYS A 107 -23.57 -5.96 -7.99
C LYS A 107 -24.92 -5.33 -7.63
N HIS A 108 -24.98 -4.61 -6.52
CA HIS A 108 -26.11 -3.75 -6.24
C HIS A 108 -26.09 -2.58 -7.25
N LYS A 109 -27.20 -2.45 -7.98
CA LYS A 109 -27.49 -1.40 -8.97
C LYS A 109 -28.12 -0.20 -8.28
#